data_AF-A0AAD9NB29-F1
#
_entry.id   AF-A0AAD9NB29-F1
#
_cell.length_a   1.000
_cell.length_b   1.000
_cell.length_c   1.000
_cell.angle_alpha   90.00
_cell.angle_beta   90.00
_cell.angle_gamma   90.00
#
_symmetry.space_group_name_H-M   'P 1'
#
loop_
_entity.id
_entity.type
_entity.pdbx_description
1 polymer ?
#
loop_
_entity_poly.entity_id
_entity_poly.type
_entity_poly.pdbx_seq_one_letter_code
_entity_poly.pdbx_strand_id
1 'polypeptide(L)'
;MIEYASITYGGLLGGGIIAGVEIFTVDGTIDEARSDDELLKLGCDGELPGIKVLPEDDVALLVYTSGSTGDRKGASITHRNLVANVLQISSSTVSPYSGNDVNVAARPFTHGYGICMHLTSGLYNGCTSVFLGGYTLESMLKIIEKYKVTILAMSPLNLAHTNNFPAVCNYAVSSVKTVLCAGAPLSCRVLEFFFNVFEMEDVRDAFGMSEVMFVFMPEIHKPHLGVGIPLPNVEFKVPPRELEDVIQDLSGVECVVVVGVPDEDYHELSKAFVVKQPGSSLTEEDVISAVQGNSSKFGSLYI
;
A
#
# COMPACT_ATOMS: atom_id res chain seq x y z
N MET A 1 -3.79 7.61 -25.96
CA MET A 1 -4.57 8.66 -25.28
C MET A 1 -5.29 7.97 -24.16
N ILE A 2 -4.88 8.21 -22.92
CA ILE A 2 -5.49 7.61 -21.74
C ILE A 2 -6.72 8.46 -21.44
N GLU A 3 -7.90 7.89 -21.71
CA GLU A 3 -9.18 8.51 -21.41
C GLU A 3 -9.30 8.63 -19.88
N TYR A 4 -9.25 9.86 -19.37
CA TYR A 4 -9.48 10.16 -17.97
C TYR A 4 -10.92 9.78 -17.62
N ALA A 5 -11.09 8.64 -16.97
CA ALA A 5 -12.36 8.28 -16.33
C ALA A 5 -12.57 9.21 -15.13
N SER A 6 -13.23 10.34 -15.36
CA SER A 6 -13.82 11.16 -14.29
C SER A 6 -15.05 10.42 -13.74
N ILE A 7 -14.84 9.33 -13.02
CA ILE A 7 -15.87 8.75 -12.16
C ILE A 7 -15.56 9.25 -10.75
N THR A 8 -16.19 10.36 -10.39
CA THR A 8 -16.24 10.83 -9.01
C THR A 8 -17.09 9.82 -8.24
N TYR A 9 -16.45 8.81 -7.64
CA TYR A 9 -17.10 7.76 -6.85
C TYR A 9 -17.60 8.29 -5.50
N GLY A 10 -18.42 9.35 -5.50
CA GLY A 10 -18.94 9.98 -4.28
C GLY A 10 -19.77 9.02 -3.42
N GLY A 11 -20.41 8.01 -4.02
CA GLY A 11 -21.14 6.97 -3.30
C GLY A 11 -20.26 5.91 -2.60
N LEU A 12 -19.00 5.70 -3.01
CA LEU A 12 -18.11 4.70 -2.39
C LEU A 12 -17.10 5.31 -1.41
N LEU A 13 -16.92 6.64 -1.45
CA LEU A 13 -15.92 7.37 -0.67
C LEU A 13 -16.35 7.73 0.76
N GLY A 14 -17.59 7.41 1.18
CA GLY A 14 -18.01 7.42 2.59
C GLY A 14 -17.55 8.62 3.44
N GLY A 15 -17.45 9.82 2.86
CA GLY A 15 -17.04 11.05 3.57
C GLY A 15 -15.83 11.82 3.03
N GLY A 16 -15.32 11.54 1.83
CA GLY A 16 -14.34 12.43 1.17
C GLY A 16 -15.01 13.67 0.56
N ILE A 17 -14.67 14.87 1.05
CA ILE A 17 -15.08 16.14 0.42
C ILE A 17 -13.96 16.55 -0.55
N ILE A 18 -14.30 16.74 -1.84
CA ILE A 18 -13.41 17.36 -2.82
C ILE A 18 -13.79 18.84 -2.91
N ALA A 19 -12.86 19.73 -2.57
CA ALA A 19 -13.13 21.17 -2.60
C ALA A 19 -13.23 21.66 -4.06
N GLY A 20 -14.34 22.33 -4.41
CA GLY A 20 -14.51 22.98 -5.72
C GLY A 20 -15.02 22.08 -6.86
N VAL A 21 -15.49 20.87 -6.56
CA VAL A 21 -16.07 19.94 -7.55
C VAL A 21 -17.53 19.65 -7.19
N GLU A 22 -18.42 19.58 -8.19
CA GLU A 22 -19.79 19.13 -8.01
C GLU A 22 -19.81 17.71 -7.42
N ILE A 23 -20.43 17.56 -6.26
CA ILE A 23 -20.50 16.27 -5.54
C ILE A 23 -21.67 15.48 -6.11
N PHE A 24 -21.41 14.27 -6.62
CA PHE A 24 -22.45 13.34 -7.04
C PHE A 24 -22.50 12.19 -6.05
N THR A 25 -23.69 11.84 -5.56
CA THR A 25 -23.87 10.71 -4.64
C THR A 25 -24.78 9.67 -5.28
N VAL A 26 -24.47 8.40 -5.02
CA VAL A 26 -25.27 7.26 -5.51
C VAL A 26 -26.46 6.98 -4.58
N ASP A 27 -26.48 7.59 -3.39
CA ASP A 27 -27.48 7.33 -2.34
C ASP A 27 -28.11 8.60 -1.71
N GLY A 28 -27.76 9.80 -2.18
CA GLY A 28 -28.36 11.06 -1.71
C GLY A 28 -28.03 11.44 -0.27
N THR A 29 -26.95 10.89 0.30
CA THR A 29 -26.64 11.02 1.73
C THR A 29 -25.92 12.32 2.12
N ILE A 30 -25.58 13.17 1.16
CA ILE A 30 -24.91 14.46 1.38
C ILE A 30 -25.83 15.58 0.90
N ASP A 31 -26.19 16.50 1.81
CA ASP A 31 -26.87 17.75 1.45
C ASP A 31 -26.00 18.50 0.42
N GLU A 32 -26.62 18.96 -0.68
CA GLU A 32 -26.00 19.60 -1.86
C GLU A 32 -25.39 18.66 -2.92
N ALA A 33 -25.47 17.33 -2.78
CA ALA A 33 -25.02 16.42 -3.83
C ALA A 33 -26.06 16.22 -4.96
N ARG A 34 -25.58 16.15 -6.21
CA ARG A 34 -26.37 15.77 -7.40
C ARG A 34 -26.61 14.27 -7.49
N SER A 35 -27.70 13.86 -8.13
CA SER A 35 -28.09 12.44 -8.28
C SER A 35 -27.39 11.75 -9.46
N ASP A 36 -27.32 10.42 -9.42
CA ASP A 36 -26.74 9.59 -10.49
C ASP A 36 -27.47 9.78 -11.84
N ASP A 37 -28.79 10.03 -11.82
CA ASP A 37 -29.59 10.33 -13.01
C ASP A 37 -29.16 11.62 -13.73
N GLU A 38 -28.60 12.59 -13.01
CA GLU A 38 -28.03 13.80 -13.61
C GLU A 38 -26.65 13.54 -14.20
N LEU A 39 -25.86 12.65 -13.58
CA LEU A 39 -24.55 12.24 -14.06
C LEU A 39 -24.65 11.45 -15.38
N LEU A 40 -25.61 10.53 -15.48
CA LEU A 40 -25.88 9.76 -16.70
C LEU A 40 -26.28 10.64 -17.88
N LYS A 41 -27.00 11.74 -17.65
CA LYS A 41 -27.38 12.71 -18.69
C LYS A 41 -26.20 13.52 -19.22
N LEU A 42 -25.13 13.70 -18.44
CA LEU A 42 -23.94 14.46 -18.85
C LEU A 42 -23.03 13.69 -19.82
N GLY A 43 -23.18 12.36 -19.93
CA GLY A 43 -22.32 11.49 -20.75
C GLY A 43 -22.97 10.90 -22.00
N CYS A 44 -24.22 11.23 -22.31
CA CYS A 44 -24.98 10.57 -23.39
C CYS A 44 -24.55 10.97 -24.81
N ASP A 45 -23.85 12.09 -24.97
CA ASP A 45 -23.67 12.73 -26.28
C ASP A 45 -22.28 12.43 -26.89
N GLY A 46 -21.41 11.69 -26.17
CA GLY A 46 -20.06 11.31 -26.61
C GLY A 46 -19.04 12.46 -26.59
N GLU A 47 -19.47 13.71 -26.39
CA GLU A 47 -18.60 14.83 -26.11
C GLU A 47 -18.36 14.92 -24.60
N LEU A 48 -17.10 14.79 -24.19
CA LEU A 48 -16.73 15.13 -22.81
C LEU A 48 -17.05 16.61 -22.59
N PRO A 49 -17.67 16.98 -21.45
CA PRO A 49 -17.85 18.39 -21.13
C PRO A 49 -16.50 19.11 -21.19
N GLY A 50 -16.50 20.40 -21.50
CA GLY A 50 -15.27 21.21 -21.49
C GLY A 50 -14.66 21.24 -20.09
N ILE A 51 -13.85 20.24 -19.75
CA ILE A 51 -13.24 20.09 -18.43
C ILE A 51 -12.07 21.08 -18.36
N LYS A 52 -12.17 22.00 -17.40
CA LYS A 52 -11.02 22.81 -17.01
C LYS A 52 -10.00 21.89 -16.35
N VAL A 53 -8.83 21.74 -16.98
CA VAL A 53 -7.70 21.04 -16.36
C VAL A 53 -7.28 21.82 -15.11
N LEU A 54 -7.34 21.16 -13.96
CA LEU A 54 -6.91 21.74 -12.69
C LEU A 54 -5.38 21.69 -12.59
N PRO A 55 -4.74 22.66 -11.89
CA PRO A 55 -3.34 22.59 -11.53
C PRO A 55 -2.98 21.27 -10.82
N GLU A 56 -1.80 20.74 -11.09
CA GLU A 56 -1.35 19.47 -10.52
C GLU A 56 -1.13 19.53 -8.99
N ASP A 57 -0.90 20.72 -8.43
CA ASP A 57 -0.71 20.95 -7.01
C ASP A 57 -2.01 21.23 -6.25
N ASP A 58 -3.15 21.29 -6.95
CA ASP A 58 -4.46 21.36 -6.29
C ASP A 58 -4.80 20.02 -5.63
N VAL A 59 -5.49 20.11 -4.48
CA VAL A 59 -5.94 18.95 -3.70
C VAL A 59 -7.01 18.18 -4.48
N ALA A 60 -6.71 16.92 -4.80
CA ALA A 60 -7.61 16.00 -5.47
C ALA A 60 -8.47 15.20 -4.48
N LEU A 61 -7.90 14.80 -3.34
CA LEU A 61 -8.57 13.96 -2.35
C LEU A 61 -8.23 14.37 -0.92
N LEU A 62 -9.23 14.24 -0.03
CA LEU A 62 -9.05 14.29 1.42
C LEU A 62 -9.26 12.88 2.00
N VAL A 63 -8.21 12.30 2.58
CA VAL A 63 -8.25 10.97 3.22
C VAL A 63 -8.23 11.13 4.74
N TYR A 64 -9.33 10.80 5.40
CA TYR A 64 -9.46 11.00 6.84
C TYR A 64 -8.84 9.88 7.66
N THR A 65 -8.09 10.24 8.69
CA THR A 65 -7.50 9.32 9.67
C THR A 65 -8.03 9.56 11.07
N SER A 66 -8.04 8.51 11.90
CA SER A 66 -8.36 8.58 13.33
C SER A 66 -7.19 9.27 14.05
N GLY A 67 -7.18 10.60 14.09
CA GLY A 67 -6.14 11.36 14.79
C GLY A 67 -6.07 10.99 16.27
N SER A 68 -4.86 10.99 16.84
CA SER A 68 -4.63 10.70 18.27
C SER A 68 -5.23 11.73 19.23
N THR A 69 -5.60 12.91 18.73
CA THR A 69 -6.14 14.04 19.49
C THR A 69 -7.67 14.07 19.54
N GLY A 70 -8.36 13.06 19.01
CA GLY A 70 -9.83 12.93 19.03
C GLY A 70 -10.52 13.39 17.75
N ASP A 71 -10.08 14.50 17.16
CA ASP A 71 -10.59 14.96 15.86
C ASP A 71 -9.94 14.19 14.69
N ARG A 72 -10.75 13.84 13.69
CA ARG A 72 -10.27 13.22 12.45
C ARG A 72 -9.49 14.26 11.64
N LYS A 73 -8.33 13.86 11.11
CA LYS A 73 -7.47 14.72 10.27
C LYS A 73 -7.58 14.25 8.83
N GLY A 74 -7.74 15.17 7.88
CA GLY A 74 -7.76 14.86 6.45
C GLY A 74 -6.38 15.05 5.84
N ALA A 75 -5.74 13.97 5.40
CA ALA A 75 -4.56 14.04 4.57
C ALA A 75 -4.94 14.65 3.21
N SER A 76 -4.29 15.75 2.84
CA SER A 76 -4.55 16.47 1.60
C SER A 76 -3.64 15.92 0.50
N ILE A 77 -4.25 15.30 -0.50
CA ILE A 77 -3.54 14.58 -1.56
C ILE A 77 -3.78 15.31 -2.86
N THR A 78 -2.70 15.81 -3.48
CA THR A 78 -2.80 16.56 -4.73
C THR A 78 -2.94 15.65 -5.94
N HIS A 79 -3.31 16.22 -7.09
CA HIS A 79 -3.28 15.50 -8.36
C HIS A 79 -1.89 14.93 -8.65
N ARG A 80 -0.83 15.72 -8.42
CA ARG A 80 0.56 15.29 -8.60
C ARG A 80 0.89 14.09 -7.71
N ASN A 81 0.46 14.08 -6.46
CA ASN A 81 0.70 12.93 -5.56
C ASN A 81 0.04 11.65 -6.07
N LEU A 82 -1.22 11.71 -6.51
CA LEU A 82 -1.93 10.53 -7.02
C LEU A 82 -1.28 9.99 -8.30
N VAL A 83 -0.97 10.86 -9.26
CA VAL A 83 -0.34 10.45 -10.51
C VAL A 83 1.05 9.86 -10.25
N ALA A 84 1.86 10.50 -9.39
CA ALA A 84 3.15 9.97 -9.01
C ALA A 84 3.03 8.56 -8.40
N ASN A 85 2.09 8.36 -7.47
CA ASN A 85 1.90 7.07 -6.82
C ASN A 85 1.44 5.98 -7.79
N VAL A 86 0.53 6.31 -8.72
CA VAL A 86 0.10 5.40 -9.79
C VAL A 86 1.29 4.97 -10.65
N LEU A 87 2.11 5.92 -11.11
CA LEU A 87 3.25 5.63 -11.96
C LEU A 87 4.32 4.81 -11.21
N GLN A 88 4.55 5.10 -9.93
CA GLN A 88 5.44 4.36 -9.06
C GLN A 88 5.00 2.89 -8.88
N ILE A 89 3.73 2.66 -8.54
CA ILE A 89 3.14 1.33 -8.38
C ILE A 89 3.14 0.57 -9.71
N SER A 90 2.92 1.28 -10.82
CA SER A 90 2.89 0.70 -12.17
C SER A 90 4.29 0.46 -12.75
N SER A 91 5.36 0.69 -11.99
CA SER A 91 6.71 0.39 -12.43
C SER A 91 6.91 -1.12 -12.61
N SER A 92 7.75 -1.50 -13.59
CA SER A 92 8.02 -2.89 -13.93
C SER A 92 8.62 -3.71 -12.79
N THR A 93 9.15 -3.05 -11.75
CA THR A 93 9.83 -3.69 -10.63
C THR A 93 8.84 -4.23 -9.59
N VAL A 94 7.72 -3.54 -9.36
CA VAL A 94 6.81 -3.87 -8.24
C VAL A 94 5.36 -4.14 -8.68
N SER A 95 4.96 -3.69 -9.88
CA SER A 95 3.56 -3.74 -10.30
C SER A 95 3.04 -5.18 -10.32
N PRO A 96 1.95 -5.48 -9.59
CA PRO A 96 1.28 -6.76 -9.72
C PRO A 96 0.31 -6.80 -10.92
N TYR A 97 0.13 -5.69 -11.64
CA TYR A 97 -0.98 -5.48 -12.57
C TYR A 97 -0.63 -5.68 -14.04
N SER A 98 -1.59 -6.24 -14.78
CA SER A 98 -1.69 -6.21 -16.23
C SER A 98 -3.14 -5.96 -16.68
N GLY A 99 -3.35 -5.57 -17.93
CA GLY A 99 -4.70 -5.33 -18.48
C GLY A 99 -5.63 -6.55 -18.51
N ASN A 100 -5.11 -7.76 -18.25
CA ASN A 100 -5.92 -8.98 -18.16
C ASN A 100 -6.27 -9.35 -16.72
N ASP A 101 -5.80 -8.59 -15.73
CA ASP A 101 -6.03 -8.91 -14.33
C ASP A 101 -7.40 -8.44 -13.85
N VAL A 102 -7.96 -9.25 -12.96
CA VAL A 102 -9.23 -8.97 -12.28
C VAL A 102 -8.92 -8.80 -10.81
N ASN A 103 -9.15 -7.60 -10.26
CA ASN A 103 -8.98 -7.33 -8.85
C ASN A 103 -10.34 -7.21 -8.14
N VAL A 104 -10.38 -7.51 -6.84
CA VAL A 104 -11.59 -7.30 -6.01
C VAL A 104 -11.37 -6.10 -5.10
N ALA A 105 -12.24 -5.10 -5.25
CA ALA A 105 -12.36 -3.98 -4.33
C ALA A 105 -13.11 -4.39 -3.06
N ALA A 106 -12.41 -5.14 -2.21
CA ALA A 106 -12.89 -5.55 -0.88
C ALA A 106 -12.54 -4.51 0.22
N ARG A 107 -11.74 -3.48 -0.12
CA ARG A 107 -11.30 -2.43 0.80
C ARG A 107 -12.11 -1.15 0.57
N PRO A 108 -12.57 -0.47 1.65
CA PRO A 108 -13.26 0.81 1.52
C PRO A 108 -12.40 1.86 0.80
N PHE A 109 -13.03 2.71 0.00
CA PHE A 109 -12.34 3.84 -0.65
C PHE A 109 -12.17 5.04 0.25
N THR A 110 -12.64 4.95 1.49
CA THR A 110 -12.28 5.89 2.57
C THR A 110 -10.83 5.75 3.02
N HIS A 111 -10.08 4.76 2.51
CA HIS A 111 -8.70 4.47 2.89
C HIS A 111 -7.78 4.49 1.66
N GLY A 112 -6.57 5.07 1.80
CA GLY A 112 -5.58 5.18 0.72
C GLY A 112 -5.31 3.86 -0.01
N TYR A 113 -5.28 2.74 0.72
CA TYR A 113 -5.15 1.39 0.13
C TYR A 113 -6.21 1.08 -0.95
N GLY A 114 -7.50 1.30 -0.64
CA GLY A 114 -8.57 0.99 -1.59
C GLY A 114 -8.54 1.93 -2.80
N ILE A 115 -8.21 3.20 -2.57
CA ILE A 115 -8.03 4.21 -3.62
C ILE A 115 -6.89 3.78 -4.56
N CYS A 116 -5.70 3.51 -4.01
CA CYS A 116 -4.51 3.19 -4.79
C CYS A 116 -4.69 1.93 -5.63
N MET A 117 -5.24 0.87 -5.05
CA MET A 117 -5.33 -0.41 -5.74
C MET A 117 -6.45 -0.48 -6.77
N HIS A 118 -7.61 0.11 -6.47
CA HIS A 118 -8.81 -0.13 -7.27
C HIS A 118 -9.17 1.07 -8.13
N LEU A 119 -9.10 2.29 -7.59
CA LEU A 119 -9.55 3.49 -8.29
C LEU A 119 -8.45 4.11 -9.16
N THR A 120 -7.18 3.90 -8.81
CA THR A 120 -6.08 4.55 -9.53
C THR A 120 -5.22 3.52 -10.27
N SER A 121 -4.43 2.70 -9.58
CA SER A 121 -3.44 1.81 -10.24
C SER A 121 -4.10 0.68 -11.03
N GLY A 122 -5.16 0.05 -10.50
CA GLY A 122 -5.88 -0.99 -11.24
C GLY A 122 -6.48 -0.45 -12.55
N LEU A 123 -7.18 0.69 -12.51
CA LEU A 123 -7.76 1.31 -13.70
C LEU A 123 -6.67 1.80 -14.68
N TYR A 124 -5.61 2.41 -14.18
CA TYR A 124 -4.50 2.88 -15.01
C TYR A 124 -3.84 1.74 -15.81
N ASN A 125 -3.69 0.56 -15.20
CA ASN A 125 -3.12 -0.62 -15.84
C ASN A 125 -4.14 -1.41 -16.69
N GLY A 126 -5.39 -0.93 -16.81
CA GLY A 126 -6.44 -1.58 -17.61
C GLY A 126 -7.06 -2.81 -16.95
N CYS A 127 -6.90 -3.00 -15.64
CA CYS A 127 -7.48 -4.13 -14.93
C CYS A 127 -9.01 -4.01 -14.81
N THR A 128 -9.68 -5.15 -14.70
CA THR A 128 -11.09 -5.19 -14.29
C THR A 128 -11.19 -5.13 -12.76
N SER A 129 -11.93 -4.17 -12.23
CA SER A 129 -12.17 -4.05 -10.78
C SER A 129 -13.59 -4.50 -10.42
N VAL A 130 -13.71 -5.48 -9.51
CA VAL A 130 -15.00 -6.01 -9.03
C VAL A 130 -15.30 -5.44 -7.64
N PHE A 131 -16.38 -4.67 -7.52
CA PHE A 131 -16.74 -3.97 -6.28
C PHE A 131 -17.69 -4.79 -5.42
N LEU A 132 -17.39 -4.86 -4.12
CA LEU A 132 -18.24 -5.51 -3.12
C LEU A 132 -19.02 -4.44 -2.34
N GLY A 133 -20.36 -4.55 -2.33
CA GLY A 133 -21.23 -3.68 -1.49
C GLY A 133 -21.10 -3.94 0.01
N GLY A 134 -20.40 -5.01 0.41
CA GLY A 134 -20.10 -5.34 1.79
C GLY A 134 -19.16 -6.55 1.86
N TYR A 135 -18.18 -6.51 2.76
CA TYR A 135 -17.20 -7.58 2.90
C TYR A 135 -17.66 -8.66 3.90
N THR A 136 -17.78 -9.88 3.41
CA THR A 136 -17.61 -11.10 4.21
C THR A 136 -16.62 -12.02 3.52
N LEU A 137 -15.93 -12.89 4.27
CA LEU A 137 -15.02 -13.88 3.67
C LEU A 137 -15.75 -14.75 2.62
N GLU A 138 -16.97 -15.20 2.92
CA GLU A 138 -17.78 -15.99 2.01
C GLU A 138 -18.15 -15.23 0.72
N SER A 139 -18.53 -13.95 0.83
CA SER A 139 -18.84 -13.12 -0.34
C SER A 139 -17.62 -12.94 -1.25
N MET A 140 -16.44 -12.75 -0.66
CA MET A 140 -15.18 -12.61 -1.39
C MET A 140 -14.82 -13.92 -2.11
N LEU A 141 -14.94 -15.08 -1.45
CA LEU A 141 -14.68 -16.38 -2.06
C LEU A 141 -15.61 -16.68 -3.24
N LYS A 142 -16.91 -16.39 -3.12
CA LYS A 142 -17.88 -16.52 -4.22
C LYS A 142 -17.54 -15.64 -5.42
N ILE A 143 -17.03 -14.43 -5.17
CA ILE A 143 -16.63 -13.49 -6.21
C ILE A 143 -15.34 -13.93 -6.91
N ILE A 144 -14.37 -14.45 -6.16
CA ILE A 144 -13.16 -15.05 -6.73
C ILE A 144 -13.54 -16.15 -7.72
N GLU A 145 -14.40 -17.06 -7.31
CA GLU A 145 -14.81 -18.19 -8.15
C GLU A 145 -15.59 -17.74 -9.39
N LYS A 146 -16.52 -16.78 -9.23
CA LYS A 146 -17.39 -16.29 -10.30
C LYS A 146 -16.63 -15.48 -11.35
N TYR A 147 -15.78 -14.54 -10.93
CA TYR A 147 -15.13 -13.58 -11.81
C TYR A 147 -13.66 -13.92 -12.11
N LYS A 148 -13.17 -15.06 -11.60
CA LYS A 148 -11.79 -15.53 -11.80
C LYS A 148 -10.75 -14.48 -11.42
N VAL A 149 -10.93 -13.95 -10.22
CA VAL A 149 -10.07 -12.91 -9.64
C VAL A 149 -8.62 -13.36 -9.62
N THR A 150 -7.72 -12.50 -10.07
CA THR A 150 -6.27 -12.74 -10.14
C THR A 150 -5.48 -11.99 -9.08
N ILE A 151 -5.97 -10.82 -8.63
CA ILE A 151 -5.29 -10.00 -7.63
C ILE A 151 -6.23 -9.74 -6.45
N LEU A 152 -5.78 -10.06 -5.23
CA LEU A 152 -6.51 -9.78 -3.99
C LEU A 152 -5.82 -8.73 -3.15
N ALA A 153 -6.55 -7.67 -2.82
CA ALA A 153 -6.13 -6.69 -1.81
C ALA A 153 -6.73 -7.07 -0.44
N MET A 154 -5.89 -7.45 0.51
CA MET A 154 -6.28 -7.90 1.84
C MET A 154 -5.56 -7.11 2.94
N SER A 155 -6.13 -7.05 4.15
CA SER A 155 -5.39 -6.67 5.36
C SER A 155 -4.83 -7.92 6.05
N PRO A 156 -3.83 -7.79 6.95
CA PRO A 156 -3.34 -8.92 7.72
C PRO A 156 -4.45 -9.64 8.51
N LEU A 157 -5.45 -8.89 8.99
CA LEU A 157 -6.61 -9.45 9.67
C LEU A 157 -7.48 -10.31 8.73
N ASN A 158 -7.76 -9.81 7.51
CA ASN A 158 -8.54 -10.58 6.54
C ASN A 158 -7.79 -11.86 6.15
N LEU A 159 -6.47 -11.77 5.98
CA LEU A 159 -5.61 -12.90 5.64
C LEU A 159 -5.61 -13.96 6.75
N ALA A 160 -5.45 -13.53 8.00
CA ALA A 160 -5.53 -14.40 9.17
C ALA A 160 -6.91 -15.06 9.34
N HIS A 161 -8.00 -14.35 9.01
CA HIS A 161 -9.34 -14.95 9.03
C HIS A 161 -9.51 -16.05 7.98
N THR A 162 -8.95 -15.89 6.78
CA THR A 162 -8.96 -16.93 5.74
C THR A 162 -8.26 -18.20 6.20
N ASN A 163 -7.10 -18.08 6.88
CA ASN A 163 -6.37 -19.24 7.42
C ASN A 163 -7.18 -20.06 8.43
N ASN A 164 -8.11 -19.41 9.14
CA ASN A 164 -8.92 -20.04 10.17
C ASN A 164 -10.32 -20.44 9.67
N PHE A 165 -10.56 -20.45 8.35
CA PHE A 165 -11.85 -20.77 7.76
C PHE A 165 -11.80 -22.08 6.96
N PRO A 166 -12.09 -23.25 7.56
CA PRO A 166 -11.97 -24.55 6.89
C PRO A 166 -12.81 -24.69 5.61
N ALA A 167 -13.93 -23.96 5.52
CA ALA A 167 -14.81 -24.00 4.36
C ALA A 167 -14.21 -23.31 3.12
N VAL A 168 -13.04 -22.66 3.23
CA VAL A 168 -12.30 -22.11 2.09
C VAL A 168 -11.98 -23.17 1.03
N CYS A 169 -11.72 -24.42 1.45
CA CYS A 169 -11.43 -25.54 0.56
C CYS A 169 -12.62 -25.93 -0.34
N ASN A 170 -13.82 -25.41 -0.06
CA ASN A 170 -15.02 -25.64 -0.87
C ASN A 170 -15.14 -24.68 -2.06
N TYR A 171 -14.22 -23.73 -2.22
CA TYR A 171 -14.27 -22.69 -3.26
C TYR A 171 -13.09 -22.81 -4.22
N ALA A 172 -13.33 -22.59 -5.52
CA ALA A 172 -12.25 -22.53 -6.51
C ALA A 172 -11.52 -21.18 -6.46
N VAL A 173 -10.38 -21.13 -5.77
CA VAL A 173 -9.57 -19.91 -5.58
C VAL A 173 -8.27 -19.88 -6.39
N SER A 174 -8.00 -20.90 -7.20
CA SER A 174 -6.75 -21.05 -7.97
C SER A 174 -6.54 -20.00 -9.09
N SER A 175 -7.53 -19.15 -9.38
CA SER A 175 -7.35 -18.03 -10.30
C SER A 175 -6.51 -16.91 -9.69
N VAL A 176 -6.45 -16.82 -8.36
CA VAL A 176 -5.67 -15.80 -7.66
C VAL A 176 -4.19 -16.10 -7.87
N LYS A 177 -3.45 -15.09 -8.33
CA LYS A 177 -2.01 -15.16 -8.61
C LYS A 177 -1.22 -14.36 -7.60
N THR A 178 -1.76 -13.25 -7.13
CA THR A 178 -1.09 -12.33 -6.21
C THR A 178 -2.05 -11.89 -5.12
N VAL A 179 -1.58 -11.92 -3.88
CA VAL A 179 -2.26 -11.31 -2.73
C VAL A 179 -1.41 -10.14 -2.26
N LEU A 180 -1.92 -8.92 -2.40
CA LEU A 180 -1.32 -7.75 -1.76
C LEU A 180 -1.92 -7.58 -0.37
N CYS A 181 -1.05 -7.41 0.62
CA CYS A 181 -1.35 -7.15 2.01
C CYS A 181 -0.86 -5.75 2.37
N ALA A 182 -1.63 -5.00 3.16
CA ALA A 182 -1.20 -3.69 3.65
C ALA A 182 -2.00 -3.24 4.87
N GLY A 183 -1.48 -2.22 5.56
CA GLY A 183 -2.17 -1.44 6.58
C GLY A 183 -1.94 -1.88 8.03
N ALA A 184 -1.20 -2.98 8.26
CA ALA A 184 -0.69 -3.38 9.56
C ALA A 184 0.47 -4.37 9.36
N PRO A 185 1.32 -4.61 10.38
CA PRO A 185 2.37 -5.62 10.29
C PRO A 185 1.82 -7.01 9.95
N LEU A 186 2.40 -7.65 8.93
CA LEU A 186 2.06 -9.01 8.54
C LEU A 186 2.97 -10.02 9.25
N SER A 187 2.37 -10.98 9.97
CA SER A 187 3.16 -11.99 10.68
C SER A 187 3.58 -13.15 9.78
N CYS A 188 4.80 -13.66 9.96
CA CYS A 188 5.32 -14.82 9.22
C CYS A 188 4.40 -16.05 9.33
N ARG A 189 3.75 -16.25 10.48
CA ARG A 189 2.80 -17.36 10.70
C ARG A 189 1.59 -17.29 9.75
N VAL A 190 1.13 -16.09 9.41
CA VAL A 190 0.02 -15.92 8.45
C VAL A 190 0.50 -16.25 7.04
N LEU A 191 1.72 -15.83 6.67
CA LEU A 191 2.35 -16.14 5.39
C LEU A 191 2.59 -17.64 5.19
N GLU A 192 3.16 -18.31 6.19
CA GLU A 192 3.45 -19.75 6.15
C GLU A 192 2.22 -20.59 5.82
N PHE A 193 1.04 -20.21 6.32
CA PHE A 193 -0.19 -20.92 5.98
C PHE A 193 -0.57 -20.73 4.51
N PHE A 194 -0.41 -19.52 3.96
CA PHE A 194 -0.70 -19.28 2.54
C PHE A 194 0.25 -20.00 1.60
N PHE A 195 1.55 -20.01 1.91
CA PHE A 195 2.53 -20.76 1.13
C PHE A 195 2.28 -22.26 1.17
N ASN A 196 1.98 -22.83 2.34
CA ASN A 196 1.90 -24.28 2.51
C ASN A 196 0.51 -24.88 2.21
N VAL A 197 -0.57 -24.14 2.46
CA VAL A 197 -1.95 -24.66 2.35
C VAL A 197 -2.64 -24.22 1.08
N PHE A 198 -2.41 -22.98 0.65
CA PHE A 198 -3.00 -22.45 -0.58
C PHE A 198 -2.07 -22.54 -1.78
N GLU A 199 -0.84 -23.04 -1.60
CA GLU A 199 0.20 -23.08 -2.64
C GLU A 199 0.39 -21.70 -3.31
N MET A 200 0.18 -20.62 -2.53
CA MET A 200 0.18 -19.25 -3.01
C MET A 200 1.53 -18.61 -2.76
N GLU A 201 2.41 -18.62 -3.76
CA GLU A 201 3.80 -18.15 -3.61
C GLU A 201 3.94 -16.61 -3.58
N ASP A 202 2.96 -15.86 -4.09
CA ASP A 202 3.06 -14.40 -4.26
C ASP A 202 2.14 -13.63 -3.30
N VAL A 203 2.50 -13.66 -2.01
CA VAL A 203 1.84 -12.87 -0.96
C VAL A 203 2.74 -11.69 -0.57
N ARG A 204 2.36 -10.50 -1.00
CA ARG A 204 3.15 -9.27 -0.92
C ARG A 204 2.72 -8.38 0.23
N ASP A 205 3.63 -7.99 1.11
CA ASP A 205 3.38 -6.98 2.15
C ASP A 205 3.82 -5.61 1.65
N ALA A 206 2.88 -4.68 1.45
CA ALA A 206 3.15 -3.33 1.00
C ALA A 206 2.90 -2.32 2.13
N PHE A 207 3.75 -1.31 2.19
CA PHE A 207 3.68 -0.29 3.23
C PHE A 207 3.32 1.07 2.67
N GLY A 208 2.43 1.75 3.41
CA GLY A 208 1.93 3.06 3.10
C GLY A 208 1.11 3.63 4.25
N MET A 209 0.81 4.92 4.16
CA MET A 209 -0.01 5.66 5.11
C MET A 209 -0.86 6.68 4.36
N SER A 210 -1.89 7.24 5.00
CA SER A 210 -2.84 8.12 4.30
C SER A 210 -2.17 9.40 3.80
N GLU A 211 -1.07 9.81 4.42
CA GLU A 211 -0.31 11.03 4.14
C GLU A 211 0.55 10.94 2.88
N VAL A 212 1.03 9.74 2.52
CA VAL A 212 1.97 9.53 1.40
C VAL A 212 1.56 8.40 0.46
N MET A 213 0.39 7.77 0.68
CA MET A 213 -0.05 6.56 -0.02
C MET A 213 0.95 5.42 0.13
N PHE A 214 1.10 4.54 -0.86
CA PHE A 214 2.11 3.49 -0.82
C PHE A 214 3.51 4.08 -1.05
N VAL A 215 4.47 3.60 -0.27
CA VAL A 215 5.87 4.04 -0.34
C VAL A 215 6.85 2.87 -0.44
N PHE A 216 6.47 1.67 0.02
CA PHE A 216 7.26 0.46 -0.18
C PHE A 216 6.39 -0.66 -0.73
N MET A 217 6.96 -1.42 -1.67
CA MET A 217 6.35 -2.63 -2.20
C MET A 217 7.41 -3.69 -2.48
N PRO A 218 7.07 -4.99 -2.34
CA PRO A 218 7.97 -6.06 -2.72
C PRO A 218 8.21 -6.11 -4.22
N GLU A 219 9.43 -6.47 -4.60
CA GLU A 219 9.78 -6.73 -5.99
C GLU A 219 9.00 -7.94 -6.53
N ILE A 220 8.65 -7.87 -7.81
CA ILE A 220 8.01 -8.99 -8.50
C ILE A 220 8.98 -10.17 -8.65
N HIS A 221 8.47 -11.39 -8.57
CA HIS A 221 9.21 -12.64 -8.79
C HIS A 221 10.41 -12.88 -7.83
N LYS A 222 10.49 -12.14 -6.72
CA LYS A 222 11.48 -12.39 -5.67
C LYS A 222 10.79 -12.82 -4.37
N PRO A 223 11.27 -13.88 -3.70
CA PRO A 223 10.87 -14.15 -2.32
C PRO A 223 11.20 -12.93 -1.46
N HIS A 224 10.27 -12.53 -0.62
CA HIS A 224 10.44 -11.35 0.23
C HIS A 224 9.86 -11.61 1.61
N LEU A 225 10.56 -11.06 2.60
CA LEU A 225 10.08 -10.93 3.97
C LEU A 225 10.07 -9.42 4.26
N GLY A 226 8.96 -8.93 4.79
CA GLY A 226 8.76 -7.50 5.05
C GLY A 226 8.24 -6.73 3.85
N VAL A 227 8.30 -5.40 3.95
CA VAL A 227 7.52 -4.47 3.12
C VAL A 227 8.11 -4.18 1.73
N GLY A 228 9.24 -4.82 1.42
CA GLY A 228 9.92 -4.69 0.14
C GLY A 228 10.87 -3.49 0.04
N ILE A 229 10.95 -2.93 -1.17
CA ILE A 229 11.85 -1.82 -1.51
C ILE A 229 11.06 -0.51 -1.59
N PRO A 230 11.72 0.66 -1.39
CA PRO A 230 11.07 1.93 -1.66
C PRO A 230 10.63 2.00 -3.12
N LEU A 231 9.47 2.60 -3.34
CA LEU A 231 9.00 2.90 -4.70
C LEU A 231 9.93 3.91 -5.39
N PRO A 232 9.93 4.00 -6.74
CA PRO A 232 10.79 4.94 -7.46
C PRO A 232 10.64 6.37 -6.94
N ASN A 233 11.74 7.08 -6.73
CA ASN A 233 11.75 8.44 -6.16
C ASN A 233 11.18 8.55 -4.73
N VAL A 234 11.15 7.44 -3.96
CA VAL A 234 10.90 7.47 -2.52
C VAL A 234 12.24 7.35 -1.79
N GLU A 235 12.54 8.34 -0.96
CA GLU A 235 13.65 8.30 -0.03
C GLU A 235 13.16 7.87 1.35
N PHE A 236 13.95 7.04 2.03
CA PHE A 236 13.68 6.64 3.39
C PHE A 236 14.96 6.65 4.20
N LYS A 237 14.82 6.79 5.52
CA LYS A 237 15.94 6.81 6.44
C LYS A 237 15.57 6.08 7.71
N VAL A 238 16.50 5.29 8.22
CA VAL A 238 16.42 4.76 9.58
C VAL A 238 16.98 5.82 10.53
N PRO A 239 16.23 6.24 11.56
CA PRO A 239 16.75 7.18 12.55
C PRO A 239 18.03 6.63 13.20
N PRO A 240 19.11 7.41 13.34
CA PRO A 240 20.37 6.92 13.91
C PRO A 240 20.22 6.19 15.25
N ARG A 241 19.32 6.71 16.10
CA ARG A 241 19.00 6.13 17.41
C ARG A 241 18.55 4.67 17.34
N GLU A 242 17.80 4.30 16.30
CA GLU A 242 17.33 2.93 16.12
C GLU A 242 18.48 1.94 15.92
N LEU A 243 19.53 2.38 15.21
CA LEU A 243 20.76 1.61 14.99
C LEU A 243 21.64 1.64 16.26
N GLU A 244 21.74 2.80 16.91
CA GLU A 244 22.47 2.95 18.18
C GLU A 244 21.93 2.00 19.24
N ASP A 245 20.60 1.90 19.42
CA ASP A 245 19.97 1.03 20.41
C ASP A 245 20.38 -0.45 20.19
N VAL A 246 20.42 -0.92 18.93
CA VAL A 246 20.83 -2.31 18.62
C VAL A 246 22.32 -2.54 18.87
N ILE A 247 23.18 -1.59 18.48
CA ILE A 247 24.62 -1.74 18.62
C ILE A 247 25.02 -1.59 20.10
N GLN A 248 24.37 -0.70 20.84
CA GLN A 248 24.65 -0.43 22.25
C GLN A 248 24.38 -1.65 23.15
N ASP A 249 23.43 -2.52 22.76
CA ASP A 249 23.08 -3.75 23.48
C ASP A 249 24.10 -4.90 23.28
N LEU A 250 25.08 -4.75 22.38
CA LEU A 250 26.10 -5.76 22.15
C LEU A 250 27.13 -5.83 23.28
N SER A 251 27.47 -7.05 23.68
CA SER A 251 28.53 -7.29 24.66
C SER A 251 29.86 -6.75 24.16
N GLY A 252 30.56 -5.98 25.00
CA GLY A 252 31.84 -5.38 24.66
C GLY A 252 31.76 -4.03 23.94
N VAL A 253 30.57 -3.45 23.76
CA VAL A 253 30.37 -2.04 23.39
C VAL A 253 30.34 -1.17 24.64
N GLU A 254 31.14 -0.10 24.66
CA GLU A 254 31.13 0.93 25.71
C GLU A 254 30.18 2.06 25.33
N CYS A 255 30.32 2.59 24.11
CA CYS A 255 29.38 3.54 23.53
C CYS A 255 29.34 3.44 22.00
N VAL A 256 28.23 3.86 21.42
CA VAL A 256 28.04 3.99 19.97
C VAL A 256 27.43 5.35 19.62
N VAL A 257 27.84 5.88 18.48
CA VAL A 257 27.18 7.02 17.84
C VAL A 257 27.01 6.69 16.36
N VAL A 258 25.82 6.92 15.82
CA VAL A 258 25.53 6.74 14.40
C VAL A 258 25.28 8.10 13.76
N VAL A 259 25.91 8.33 12.61
CA VAL A 259 25.72 9.55 11.82
C VAL A 259 25.47 9.21 10.37
N GLY A 260 24.76 10.10 9.68
CA GLY A 260 24.65 10.07 8.23
C GLY A 260 25.94 10.53 7.57
N VAL A 261 26.43 9.78 6.59
CA VAL A 261 27.50 10.21 5.69
C VAL A 261 26.96 10.31 4.27
N PRO A 262 27.28 11.38 3.51
CA PRO A 262 26.84 11.49 2.13
C PRO A 262 27.31 10.31 1.28
N ASP A 263 26.43 9.84 0.40
CA ASP A 263 26.69 8.74 -0.52
C ASP A 263 26.12 9.06 -1.91
N GLU A 264 26.76 8.62 -2.99
CA GLU A 264 26.33 8.94 -4.36
C GLU A 264 25.08 8.17 -4.79
N ASP A 265 24.93 6.93 -4.34
CA ASP A 265 23.85 6.04 -4.76
C ASP A 265 22.64 6.13 -3.81
N TYR A 266 22.90 6.26 -2.51
CA TYR A 266 21.86 6.25 -1.47
C TYR A 266 21.57 7.63 -0.87
N HIS A 267 22.22 8.68 -1.36
CA HIS A 267 22.26 10.05 -0.82
C HIS A 267 22.90 10.15 0.58
N GLU A 268 22.57 9.24 1.49
CA GLU A 268 23.09 9.16 2.85
C GLU A 268 23.18 7.71 3.33
N LEU A 269 24.37 7.27 3.75
CA LEU A 269 24.59 5.99 4.43
C LEU A 269 24.75 6.19 5.95
N SER A 270 24.34 5.19 6.72
CA SER A 270 24.55 5.20 8.17
C SER A 270 25.97 4.75 8.51
N LYS A 271 26.72 5.58 9.23
CA LYS A 271 28.06 5.25 9.74
C LYS A 271 28.07 5.19 11.25
N ALA A 272 28.38 4.02 11.80
CA ALA A 272 28.51 3.80 13.23
C ALA A 272 29.96 3.99 13.70
N PHE A 273 30.14 4.76 14.78
CA PHE A 273 31.38 4.87 15.53
C PHE A 273 31.22 4.14 16.85
N VAL A 274 31.94 3.03 17.03
CA VAL A 274 31.79 2.13 18.19
C VAL A 274 33.06 2.16 19.04
N VAL A 275 32.91 2.52 20.31
CA VAL A 275 33.97 2.39 21.32
C VAL A 275 33.82 1.04 21.99
N LYS A 276 34.89 0.24 21.99
CA LYS A 276 34.92 -1.08 22.61
C LYS A 276 35.31 -0.98 24.08
N GLN A 277 34.69 -1.80 24.92
CA GLN A 277 35.12 -1.97 26.30
C GLN A 277 36.57 -2.48 26.36
N PRO A 278 37.38 -2.11 27.36
CA PRO A 278 38.75 -2.57 27.49
C PRO A 278 38.87 -4.10 27.50
N GLY A 279 39.70 -4.65 26.61
CA GLY A 279 39.89 -6.11 26.47
C GLY A 279 38.79 -6.83 25.69
N SER A 280 37.81 -6.12 25.12
CA SER A 280 36.77 -6.69 24.27
C SER A 280 37.33 -7.27 22.97
N SER A 281 36.85 -8.45 22.58
CA SER A 281 37.12 -9.10 21.30
C SER A 281 36.09 -8.75 20.21
N LEU A 282 35.17 -7.81 20.47
CA LEU A 282 34.11 -7.41 19.53
C LEU A 282 34.71 -7.04 18.18
N THR A 283 34.16 -7.57 17.09
CA THR A 283 34.59 -7.29 15.73
C THR A 283 33.58 -6.43 14.97
N GLU A 284 33.99 -5.90 13.82
CA GLU A 284 33.09 -5.20 12.91
C GLU A 284 31.99 -6.14 12.38
N GLU A 285 32.35 -7.39 12.08
CA GLU A 285 31.42 -8.42 11.60
C GLU A 285 30.33 -8.74 12.63
N ASP A 286 30.66 -8.76 13.92
CA ASP A 286 29.67 -8.94 15.00
C ASP A 286 28.63 -7.81 15.01
N VAL A 287 29.09 -6.56 14.82
CA VAL A 287 28.21 -5.38 14.78
C VAL A 287 27.31 -5.41 13.55
N ILE A 288 27.88 -5.67 12.37
CA ILE A 288 27.13 -5.76 11.11
C ILE A 288 26.09 -6.88 11.20
N SER A 289 26.50 -8.06 11.67
CA SER A 289 25.63 -9.23 11.84
C SER A 289 24.48 -8.96 12.82
N ALA A 290 24.73 -8.23 13.90
CA ALA A 290 23.69 -7.85 14.85
C ALA A 290 22.63 -6.92 14.24
N VAL A 291 23.06 -5.92 13.44
CA VAL A 291 22.12 -5.01 12.79
C VAL A 291 21.36 -5.72 11.66
N GLN A 292 22.03 -6.55 10.85
CA GLN A 292 21.40 -7.36 9.81
C GLN A 292 20.44 -8.42 10.38
N GLY A 293 20.77 -8.99 11.54
CA GLY A 293 19.90 -9.89 12.29
C GLY A 293 18.61 -9.22 12.79
N ASN A 294 18.62 -7.88 12.87
CA ASN A 294 17.44 -7.04 13.14
C ASN A 294 16.80 -6.50 11.85
N SER A 295 17.01 -7.14 10.70
CA SER A 295 16.40 -6.77 9.41
C SER A 295 14.87 -6.66 9.43
N SER A 296 14.19 -7.35 10.36
CA SER A 296 12.74 -7.18 10.59
C SER A 296 12.37 -5.78 11.12
N LYS A 297 13.29 -5.10 11.81
CA LYS A 297 13.12 -3.75 12.36
C LYS A 297 13.50 -2.66 11.37
N PHE A 298 14.44 -2.95 10.46
CA PHE A 298 15.05 -1.92 9.62
C PHE A 298 14.89 -2.13 8.11
N GLY A 299 14.35 -3.27 7.66
CA GLY A 299 14.34 -3.67 6.25
C GLY A 299 15.71 -4.16 5.80
N SER A 300 15.84 -4.49 4.51
CA SER A 300 17.12 -4.88 3.89
C SER A 300 18.05 -3.67 3.80
N LEU A 301 18.78 -3.34 4.87
CA LEU A 301 19.80 -2.30 4.83
C LEU A 301 21.12 -2.81 4.28
N TYR A 302 21.69 -2.00 3.42
CA TYR A 302 23.11 -2.01 3.11
C TYR A 302 23.80 -1.11 4.14
N ILE A 303 24.67 -1.69 4.96
CA ILE A 303 25.46 -1.03 6.02
C ILE A 303 26.92 -1.25 5.69
#